data_AF-A0A662H4E3-F1
#
_entry.id   AF-A0A662H4E3-F1
#
_cell.length_a   1.000
_cell.length_b   1.000
_cell.length_c   1.000
_cell.angle_alpha   90.00
_cell.angle_beta   90.00
_cell.angle_gamma   90.00
#
_symmetry.space_group_name_H-M   'P 1'
#
loop_
_entity.id
_entity.type
_entity.pdbx_description
1 polymer ?
#
loop_
_entity_poly.entity_id
_entity_poly.type
_entity_poly.pdbx_seq_one_letter_code
_entity_poly.pdbx_strand_id
1 'polypeptide(L)'
;MSSIMMALEDLKKDAWRRRETDYIMPIWLPFLPTILVVVGIIAMFSSAFVGAFAVIGLIQFFMGIILIFIGAIVGIFVIYKWINRRNDHFKRQHLFLGALLDILKGLSQQKGVNTDVLIAQIERDYREAEVEETEKSAVLWGYLTSVSFMSSLVLHSALLEQRLLQA
;
A
#
# COMPACT_ATOMS: atom_id res chain seq x y z
N MET A 1 11.89 -1.34 -40.35
CA MET A 1 12.49 -1.24 -39.00
C MET A 1 12.05 -2.49 -38.26
N SER A 2 12.98 -3.40 -37.93
CA SER A 2 12.65 -4.74 -37.39
C SER A 2 11.78 -4.62 -36.12
N SER A 3 10.77 -5.48 -35.93
CA SER A 3 9.95 -5.53 -34.71
C SER A 3 10.81 -5.62 -33.44
N ILE A 4 11.97 -6.27 -33.54
CA ILE A 4 12.97 -6.40 -32.48
C ILE A 4 13.60 -5.04 -32.13
N MET A 5 13.86 -4.17 -33.13
CA MET A 5 14.41 -2.83 -32.86
C MET A 5 13.41 -1.97 -32.10
N MET A 6 12.11 -2.08 -32.42
CA MET A 6 11.06 -1.33 -31.73
C MET A 6 10.92 -1.79 -30.27
N ALA A 7 10.86 -3.11 -30.04
CA ALA A 7 10.80 -3.67 -28.68
C ALA A 7 12.05 -3.35 -27.84
N LEU A 8 13.24 -3.31 -28.47
CA LEU A 8 14.49 -2.93 -27.81
C LEU A 8 14.48 -1.45 -27.38
N GLU A 9 13.91 -0.57 -28.21
CA GLU A 9 13.81 0.85 -27.90
C GLU A 9 12.84 1.11 -26.75
N ASP A 10 11.70 0.41 -26.72
CA ASP A 10 10.75 0.45 -25.60
C ASP A 10 11.36 -0.10 -24.31
N LEU A 11 12.06 -1.24 -24.37
CA LEU A 11 12.78 -1.80 -23.23
C LEU A 11 13.83 -0.82 -22.67
N LYS A 12 14.59 -0.17 -23.56
CA LYS A 12 15.59 0.84 -23.19
C LYS A 12 14.91 2.03 -22.51
N LYS A 13 13.81 2.52 -23.08
CA LYS A 13 13.03 3.63 -22.53
C LYS A 13 12.49 3.31 -21.13
N ASP A 14 11.94 2.11 -20.92
CA ASP A 14 11.43 1.68 -19.62
C ASP A 14 12.54 1.49 -18.58
N ALA A 15 13.69 0.97 -18.99
CA ALA A 15 14.87 0.86 -18.13
C ALA A 15 15.38 2.24 -17.67
N TRP A 16 15.40 3.23 -18.57
CA TRP A 16 15.79 4.61 -18.24
C TRP A 16 14.79 5.30 -17.31
N ARG A 17 13.49 5.07 -17.52
CA ARG A 17 12.41 5.67 -16.71
C ARG A 17 12.46 5.27 -15.24
N ARG A 18 13.11 4.15 -14.89
CA ARG A 18 13.35 3.73 -13.49
C ARG A 18 14.26 4.68 -12.72
N ARG A 19 15.16 5.40 -13.40
CA ARG A 19 16.20 6.22 -12.74
C ARG A 19 15.72 7.62 -12.35
N GLU A 20 14.72 8.16 -13.03
CA GLU A 20 14.32 9.58 -12.93
C GLU A 20 13.11 9.85 -12.03
N THR A 21 12.25 8.86 -11.76
CA THR A 21 10.95 9.10 -11.09
C THR A 21 10.84 8.53 -9.67
N ASP A 22 11.91 7.98 -9.11
CA ASP A 22 11.83 7.29 -7.82
C ASP A 22 11.87 8.29 -6.66
N TYR A 23 10.67 8.69 -6.20
CA TYR A 23 10.52 9.46 -4.97
C TYR A 23 10.98 8.59 -3.78
N ILE A 24 12.04 9.04 -3.09
CA ILE A 24 12.54 8.39 -1.87
C ILE A 24 11.55 8.68 -0.73
N MET A 25 10.70 7.71 -0.40
CA MET A 25 9.87 7.82 0.81
C MET A 25 10.75 7.76 2.07
N PRO A 26 10.59 8.69 3.02
CA PRO A 26 11.27 8.61 4.31
C PRO A 26 10.85 7.35 5.07
N ILE A 27 11.83 6.67 5.68
CA ILE A 27 11.62 5.40 6.40
C ILE A 27 10.68 5.57 7.61
N TRP A 28 10.58 6.78 8.17
CA TRP A 28 9.76 7.08 9.35
C TRP A 28 8.30 7.43 9.03
N LEU A 29 7.98 7.81 7.79
CA LEU A 29 6.63 8.18 7.36
C LEU A 29 5.56 7.10 7.61
N PRO A 30 5.86 5.78 7.45
CA PRO A 30 5.04 4.67 7.92
C PRO A 30 4.60 4.73 9.38
N PHE A 31 5.48 5.19 10.26
CA PHE A 31 5.32 5.07 11.69
C PHE A 31 4.63 6.29 12.30
N LEU A 32 4.61 7.41 11.58
CA LEU A 32 4.00 8.66 12.06
C LEU A 32 2.51 8.50 12.43
N PRO A 33 1.64 7.86 11.62
CA PRO A 33 0.25 7.61 12.00
C PRO A 33 0.14 6.87 13.34
N THR A 34 0.92 5.79 13.49
CA THR A 34 0.91 4.95 14.69
C THR A 34 1.41 5.72 15.91
N ILE A 35 2.48 6.50 15.75
CA ILE A 35 3.02 7.33 16.84
C ILE A 35 1.97 8.36 17.28
N LEU A 36 1.30 9.04 16.35
CA LEU A 36 0.26 10.02 16.67
C LEU A 36 -0.92 9.39 17.43
N VAL A 37 -1.38 8.21 17.00
CA VAL A 37 -2.44 7.48 17.69
C VAL A 37 -2.00 7.05 19.09
N VAL A 38 -0.80 6.48 19.24
CA VAL A 38 -0.26 6.06 20.54
C VAL A 38 -0.12 7.24 21.49
N VAL A 39 0.45 8.36 21.02
CA VAL A 39 0.57 9.59 21.81
C VAL A 39 -0.82 10.14 22.19
N GLY A 40 -1.78 10.13 21.26
CA GLY A 40 -3.15 10.55 21.52
C GLY A 40 -3.85 9.69 22.58
N ILE A 41 -3.67 8.36 22.51
CA ILE A 41 -4.17 7.41 23.53
C ILE A 41 -3.53 7.71 24.89
N ILE A 42 -2.20 7.85 24.95
CA ILE A 42 -1.50 8.18 26.19
C ILE A 42 -2.01 9.49 26.78
N ALA A 43 -2.18 10.53 25.95
CA ALA A 43 -2.71 11.82 26.38
C ALA A 43 -4.14 11.69 26.94
N MET A 44 -4.99 10.87 26.29
CA MET A 44 -6.36 10.63 26.69
C MET A 44 -6.47 9.87 28.02
N PHE A 45 -5.64 8.84 28.25
CA PHE A 45 -5.67 8.08 29.51
C PHE A 45 -4.96 8.80 30.66
N SER A 46 -3.90 9.57 30.36
CA SER A 46 -3.20 10.36 31.37
C SER A 46 -4.01 11.55 31.89
N SER A 47 -5.05 11.99 31.16
CA SER A 47 -5.91 13.08 31.61
C SER A 47 -6.67 12.74 32.90
N ALA A 48 -6.94 11.46 33.16
CA ALA A 48 -7.56 11.00 34.41
C ALA A 48 -6.70 11.31 35.64
N PHE A 49 -5.37 11.27 35.50
CA PHE A 49 -4.42 11.55 36.59
C PHE A 49 -4.25 13.05 36.87
N VAL A 50 -4.51 13.89 35.88
CA VAL A 50 -4.55 15.36 36.03
C VAL A 50 -5.85 15.83 36.69
N GLY A 51 -6.85 14.94 36.76
CA GLY A 51 -8.18 15.18 37.33
C GLY A 51 -9.22 15.29 36.22
N ALA A 52 -10.07 14.27 36.09
CA ALA A 52 -11.05 14.13 35.00
C ALA A 52 -12.06 15.29 34.89
N PHE A 53 -12.23 16.08 35.95
CA PHE A 53 -13.13 17.24 36.01
C PHE A 53 -12.40 18.59 36.12
N ALA A 54 -11.07 18.58 36.12
CA ALA A 54 -10.29 19.81 36.00
C ALA A 54 -10.32 20.30 34.55
N VAL A 55 -10.44 21.62 34.34
CA VAL A 55 -10.43 22.24 33.00
C VAL A 55 -9.23 21.76 32.17
N ILE A 56 -8.07 21.62 32.81
CA ILE A 56 -6.83 21.14 32.18
C ILE A 56 -6.96 19.67 31.72
N GLY A 57 -7.56 18.80 32.55
CA GLY A 57 -7.80 17.40 32.21
C GLY A 57 -8.77 17.24 31.02
N LEU A 58 -9.82 18.06 30.96
CA LEU A 58 -10.76 18.07 29.82
C LEU A 58 -10.07 18.52 28.53
N ILE A 59 -9.28 19.60 28.56
CA ILE A 59 -8.51 20.06 27.39
C ILE A 59 -7.58 18.95 26.90
N GLN A 60 -6.85 18.30 27.82
CA GLN A 60 -5.94 17.21 27.47
C GLN A 60 -6.66 16.01 26.87
N PHE A 61 -7.84 15.65 27.40
CA PHE A 61 -8.67 14.57 26.86
C PHE A 61 -9.10 14.84 25.41
N PHE A 62 -9.64 16.04 25.13
CA PHE A 62 -10.04 16.41 23.77
C PHE A 62 -8.84 16.53 22.82
N MET A 63 -7.69 17.02 23.30
CA MET A 63 -6.45 17.03 22.51
C MET A 63 -5.98 15.62 22.14
N GLY A 64 -6.11 14.66 23.05
CA GLY A 64 -5.82 13.24 22.78
C GLY A 64 -6.71 12.68 21.65
N ILE A 65 -8.01 12.97 21.71
CA ILE A 65 -8.97 12.58 20.66
C ILE A 65 -8.58 13.19 19.31
N ILE A 66 -8.27 14.49 19.27
CA ILE A 66 -7.86 15.18 18.03
C ILE A 66 -6.60 14.53 17.44
N LEU A 67 -5.60 14.19 18.27
CA LEU A 67 -4.38 13.52 17.83
C LEU A 67 -4.66 12.14 17.22
N ILE A 68 -5.59 11.37 17.80
CA ILE A 68 -6.02 10.07 17.26
C ILE A 68 -6.65 10.25 15.88
N PHE A 69 -7.54 11.23 15.70
CA PHE A 69 -8.15 11.53 14.40
C PHE A 69 -7.12 11.97 13.36
N ILE A 70 -6.19 12.85 13.73
CA ILE A 70 -5.10 13.27 12.82
C ILE A 70 -4.26 12.05 12.44
N GLY A 71 -3.90 11.20 13.40
CA GLY A 71 -3.17 9.96 13.15
C GLY A 71 -3.89 9.04 12.17
N ALA A 72 -5.20 8.85 12.32
CA ALA A 72 -6.02 8.06 11.41
C ALA A 72 -6.04 8.64 9.98
N ILE A 73 -6.25 9.95 9.84
CA ILE A 73 -6.25 10.64 8.53
C ILE A 73 -4.90 10.48 7.83
N VAL A 74 -3.80 10.70 8.57
CA VAL A 74 -2.46 10.54 8.01
C VAL A 74 -2.21 9.07 7.67
N GLY A 75 -2.70 8.12 8.46
CA GLY A 75 -2.65 6.69 8.18
C GLY A 75 -3.26 6.31 6.83
N ILE A 76 -4.44 6.86 6.52
CA ILE A 76 -5.10 6.65 5.22
C ILE A 76 -4.20 7.15 4.08
N PHE A 77 -3.60 8.33 4.23
CA PHE A 77 -2.69 8.89 3.22
C PHE A 77 -1.44 8.03 3.01
N VAL A 78 -0.86 7.51 4.09
CA VAL A 78 0.30 6.60 4.02
C VAL A 78 -0.06 5.31 3.28
N ILE A 79 -1.19 4.69 3.65
CA ILE A 79 -1.68 3.45 3.00
C ILE A 79 -1.92 3.71 1.52
N TYR A 80 -2.60 4.81 1.18
CA TYR A 80 -2.82 5.22 -0.21
C TYR A 80 -1.50 5.29 -0.99
N LYS A 81 -0.49 5.96 -0.42
CA LYS A 81 0.81 6.13 -1.07
C LYS A 81 1.54 4.80 -1.25
N TRP A 82 1.43 3.87 -0.30
CA TRP A 82 2.03 2.54 -0.42
C TRP A 82 1.36 1.69 -1.49
N ILE A 83 0.04 1.71 -1.54
CA ILE A 83 -0.71 0.96 -2.56
C ILE A 83 -0.38 1.54 -3.94
N ASN A 84 -0.36 2.87 -4.09
CA ASN A 84 -0.01 3.49 -5.35
C ASN A 84 1.42 3.12 -5.78
N ARG A 85 2.39 3.18 -4.86
CA ARG A 85 3.78 2.80 -5.14
C ARG A 85 3.91 1.32 -5.55
N ARG A 86 3.18 0.44 -4.86
CA ARG A 86 3.11 -0.99 -5.18
C ARG A 86 2.55 -1.20 -6.59
N ASN A 87 1.42 -0.57 -6.91
CA ASN A 87 0.77 -0.68 -8.21
C ASN A 87 1.69 -0.14 -9.33
N ASP A 88 2.34 1.00 -9.11
CA ASP A 88 3.29 1.57 -10.07
C ASP A 88 4.50 0.66 -10.31
N HIS A 89 5.00 -0.01 -9.26
CA HIS A 89 6.09 -0.96 -9.38
C HIS A 89 5.69 -2.18 -10.23
N PHE A 90 4.55 -2.80 -9.93
CA PHE A 90 4.04 -3.95 -10.69
C PHE A 90 3.75 -3.59 -12.13
N LYS A 91 3.09 -2.45 -12.39
CA LYS A 91 2.85 -1.95 -13.75
C LYS A 91 4.15 -1.82 -14.56
N ARG A 92 5.20 -1.28 -13.95
CA ARG A 92 6.52 -1.15 -14.58
C ARG A 92 7.23 -2.50 -14.77
N GLN A 93 7.00 -3.47 -13.88
CA GLN A 93 7.53 -4.83 -14.05
C GLN A 93 6.85 -5.55 -15.21
N HIS A 94 5.52 -5.43 -15.32
CA HIS A 94 4.75 -6.00 -16.42
C HIS A 94 5.17 -5.47 -17.78
N LEU A 95 5.28 -4.13 -17.93
CA LEU A 95 5.73 -3.51 -19.18
C LEU A 95 7.13 -4.00 -19.60
N PHE A 96 8.05 -4.10 -18.64
CA PHE A 96 9.40 -4.61 -18.90
C PHE A 96 9.41 -6.08 -19.31
N LEU A 97 8.64 -6.93 -18.63
CA LEU A 97 8.58 -8.37 -18.93
C LEU A 97 7.91 -8.63 -20.29
N GLY A 98 6.86 -7.85 -20.62
CA GLY A 98 6.21 -7.89 -21.93
C GLY A 98 7.19 -7.54 -23.07
N ALA A 99 7.93 -6.43 -22.94
CA ALA A 99 8.94 -6.04 -23.93
C ALA A 99 10.06 -7.10 -24.08
N LEU A 100 10.47 -7.74 -22.97
CA LEU A 100 11.45 -8.84 -23.00
C LEU A 100 10.91 -10.06 -23.75
N LEU A 101 9.66 -10.44 -23.50
CA LEU A 101 8.99 -11.57 -24.18
C LEU A 101 8.90 -11.34 -25.69
N ASP A 102 8.59 -10.12 -26.12
CA ASP A 102 8.52 -9.77 -27.55
C ASP A 102 9.90 -9.88 -28.23
N ILE A 103 10.97 -9.45 -27.55
CA ILE A 103 12.35 -9.62 -28.05
C ILE A 103 12.72 -11.10 -28.13
N LEU A 104 12.41 -11.90 -27.11
CA LEU A 104 12.71 -13.34 -27.09
C LEU A 104 11.97 -14.09 -28.21
N LYS A 105 10.69 -13.77 -28.44
CA LYS A 105 9.92 -14.31 -29.57
C LYS A 105 10.55 -13.97 -30.91
N GLY A 106 10.92 -12.70 -31.12
CA GLY A 106 11.59 -12.26 -32.34
C GLY A 106 12.93 -12.96 -32.59
N LEU A 107 13.74 -13.16 -31.54
CA LEU A 107 15.04 -13.83 -31.63
C LEU A 107 14.91 -15.34 -31.86
N SER A 108 13.93 -16.00 -31.22
CA SER A 108 13.64 -17.44 -31.41
C SER A 108 13.29 -17.73 -32.87
N GLN A 109 12.40 -16.92 -33.45
CA GLN A 109 12.00 -17.02 -34.85
C GLN A 109 13.15 -16.73 -35.83
N GLN A 110 14.00 -15.75 -35.53
CA GLN A 110 15.12 -15.38 -36.40
C GLN A 110 16.26 -16.40 -36.38
N LYS A 111 16.55 -17.03 -35.23
CA LYS A 111 17.64 -18.00 -35.08
C LYS A 111 17.22 -19.46 -35.27
N GLY A 112 15.91 -19.75 -35.42
CA GLY A 112 15.40 -21.11 -35.58
C GLY A 112 15.67 -22.01 -34.37
N VAL A 113 15.88 -21.42 -33.19
CA VAL A 113 16.13 -22.15 -31.94
C VAL A 113 14.78 -22.54 -31.34
N ASN A 114 14.62 -23.82 -30.97
CA ASN A 114 13.37 -24.36 -30.45
C ASN A 114 13.19 -24.00 -28.96
N THR A 115 13.03 -22.70 -28.69
CA THR A 115 12.80 -22.12 -27.35
C THR A 115 11.31 -21.90 -27.04
N ASP A 116 10.42 -22.43 -27.88
CA ASP A 116 8.98 -22.19 -27.81
C ASP A 116 8.36 -22.64 -26.49
N VAL A 117 8.85 -23.75 -25.91
CA VAL A 117 8.39 -24.25 -24.60
C VAL A 117 8.74 -23.29 -23.47
N LEU A 118 9.97 -22.74 -23.46
CA LEU A 118 10.42 -21.78 -22.45
C LEU A 118 9.70 -20.44 -22.59
N ILE A 119 9.49 -19.98 -23.82
CA ILE A 119 8.72 -18.75 -24.09
C ILE A 119 7.27 -18.92 -23.66
N ALA A 120 6.65 -20.07 -23.94
CA ALA A 120 5.28 -20.37 -23.51
C ALA A 120 5.15 -20.42 -21.98
N GLN A 121 6.17 -20.92 -21.28
CA GLN A 121 6.19 -20.93 -19.82
C GLN A 121 6.28 -19.51 -19.25
N ILE A 122 7.20 -18.68 -19.76
CA ILE A 122 7.34 -17.29 -19.30
C ILE A 122 6.07 -16.47 -19.64
N GLU A 123 5.45 -16.72 -20.80
CA GLU A 123 4.21 -16.06 -21.19
C GLU A 123 3.03 -16.46 -20.30
N ARG A 124 2.96 -17.74 -19.90
CA ARG A 124 1.99 -18.18 -18.91
C ARG A 124 2.20 -17.47 -17.58
N ASP A 125 3.42 -17.48 -17.06
CA ASP A 125 3.74 -16.86 -15.76
C ASP A 125 3.47 -15.34 -15.80
N TYR A 126 3.75 -14.69 -16.92
CA TYR A 126 3.41 -13.28 -17.15
C TYR A 126 1.90 -13.03 -17.09
N ARG A 127 1.10 -13.82 -17.81
CA ARG A 127 -0.36 -13.67 -17.82
C ARG A 127 -0.99 -14.01 -16.48
N GLU A 128 -0.44 -14.99 -15.77
CA GLU A 128 -0.88 -15.35 -14.41
C GLU A 128 -0.62 -14.18 -13.45
N ALA A 129 0.57 -13.57 -13.51
CA ALA A 129 0.88 -12.36 -12.75
C ALA A 129 0.00 -11.16 -13.16
N GLU A 130 -0.29 -10.95 -14.45
CA GLU A 130 -1.17 -9.88 -14.92
C GLU A 130 -2.62 -10.02 -14.40
N VAL A 131 -3.11 -11.27 -14.33
CA VAL A 131 -4.46 -11.58 -13.83
C VAL A 131 -4.54 -11.52 -12.31
N GLU A 132 -3.52 -11.98 -11.58
CA GLU A 132 -3.52 -11.94 -10.11
C GLU A 132 -3.22 -10.54 -9.56
N GLU A 133 -2.37 -9.77 -10.23
CA GLU A 133 -1.92 -8.44 -9.81
C GLU A 133 -2.83 -7.32 -10.34
N THR A 134 -4.15 -7.57 -10.37
CA THR A 134 -5.13 -6.52 -10.69
C THR A 134 -4.94 -5.28 -9.80
N GLU A 135 -5.02 -4.09 -10.41
CA GLU A 135 -4.82 -2.82 -9.72
C GLU A 135 -5.75 -2.73 -8.50
N LYS A 136 -5.19 -2.88 -7.30
CA LYS A 136 -5.97 -2.71 -6.07
C LYS A 136 -6.33 -1.24 -5.93
N SER A 137 -7.63 -0.95 -5.83
CA SER A 137 -8.10 0.40 -5.52
C SER A 137 -7.56 0.83 -4.16
N ALA A 138 -6.62 1.78 -4.18
CA ALA A 138 -5.96 2.31 -2.99
C ALA A 138 -6.98 2.92 -2.02
N VAL A 139 -8.05 3.52 -2.56
CA VAL A 139 -9.14 4.11 -1.78
C VAL A 139 -9.98 3.02 -1.11
N LEU A 140 -10.30 1.93 -1.82
CA LEU A 140 -11.08 0.82 -1.28
C LEU A 140 -10.37 0.14 -0.11
N TRP A 141 -9.06 -0.09 -0.23
CA TRP A 141 -8.24 -0.73 0.82
C TRP A 141 -7.97 0.20 2.00
N GLY A 142 -7.73 1.50 1.76
CA GLY A 142 -7.64 2.48 2.83
C GLY A 142 -8.95 2.58 3.62
N TYR A 143 -10.09 2.57 2.92
CA TYR A 143 -11.42 2.55 3.52
C TYR A 143 -11.70 1.25 4.28
N LEU A 144 -11.44 0.08 3.69
CA LEU A 144 -11.60 -1.22 4.34
C LEU A 144 -10.80 -1.31 5.64
N THR A 145 -9.53 -0.91 5.62
CA THR A 145 -8.67 -0.94 6.82
C THR A 145 -9.22 -0.03 7.91
N SER A 146 -9.70 1.16 7.53
CA SER A 146 -10.31 2.12 8.47
C SER A 146 -11.62 1.59 9.06
N VAL A 147 -12.48 0.99 8.24
CA VAL A 147 -13.75 0.38 8.66
C VAL A 147 -13.52 -0.83 9.56
N SER A 148 -12.54 -1.68 9.25
CA SER A 148 -12.18 -2.83 10.10
C SER A 148 -11.63 -2.41 11.46
N PHE A 149 -10.89 -1.31 11.53
CA PHE A 149 -10.44 -0.76 12.81
C PHE A 149 -11.61 -0.22 13.64
N MET A 150 -12.51 0.53 13.00
CA MET A 150 -13.70 1.07 13.66
C MET A 150 -14.67 -0.03 14.13
N SER A 151 -14.86 -1.09 13.35
CA SER A 151 -15.73 -2.21 13.73
C SER A 151 -15.18 -3.01 14.91
N SER A 152 -13.85 -3.16 15.01
CA SER A 152 -13.19 -3.81 16.15
C SER A 152 -13.40 -3.03 17.46
N LEU A 153 -13.33 -1.70 17.42
CA LEU A 153 -13.56 -0.85 18.59
C LEU A 153 -15.00 -0.95 19.11
N VAL A 154 -15.99 -0.94 18.21
CA VAL A 154 -17.41 -1.06 18.57
C VAL A 154 -17.74 -2.43 19.16
N LEU A 155 -17.16 -3.50 18.63
CA LEU A 155 -17.32 -4.85 19.18
C LEU A 155 -16.73 -4.97 20.59
N HIS A 156 -15.59 -4.31 20.84
CA HIS A 156 -14.95 -4.35 22.15
C HIS A 156 -15.77 -3.59 23.21
N SER A 157 -16.32 -2.42 22.87
CA SER A 157 -17.19 -1.67 23.79
C SER A 157 -18.48 -2.43 24.09
N ALA A 158 -19.10 -3.07 23.09
CA ALA A 158 -20.30 -3.88 23.28
C ALA A 158 -20.05 -5.13 24.14
N LEU A 159 -18.89 -5.78 23.98
CA LEU A 159 -18.48 -6.92 24.81
C LEU A 159 -18.19 -6.52 26.26
N LEU A 160 -17.64 -5.32 26.48
CA LEU A 160 -17.41 -4.78 27.83
C LEU A 160 -18.73 -4.48 28.55
N GLU A 161 -19.70 -3.89 27.86
CA GLU A 161 -21.03 -3.62 28.42
C GLU A 161 -21.75 -4.93 28.83
N GLN A 162 -21.70 -5.97 27.99
CA GLN A 162 -22.30 -7.27 28.34
C GLN A 162 -21.64 -7.93 29.57
N ARG A 163 -20.33 -7.78 29.73
CA ARG A 163 -19.62 -8.33 30.90
C ARG A 163 -19.94 -7.60 32.20
N LEU A 164 -20.21 -6.30 32.14
CA LEU A 164 -20.60 -5.50 33.31
C LEU A 164 -22.05 -5.75 33.75
N LEU A 165 -22.93 -6.16 32.84
CA LEU A 165 -24.33 -6.50 33.15
C LEU A 165 -24.52 -7.92 33.71
N GLN A 166 -23.51 -8.78 33.57
CA GLN A 166 -23.52 -10.16 34.08
C GLN A 166 -22.66 -10.37 35.35
N ALA A 167 -22.01 -9.31 35.85
CA ALA A 167 -21.24 -9.29 37.09
C ALA A 167 -22.00 -8.54 38.19
#